data_AF-A0A831W7L1-F1
#
_entry.id   AF-A0A831W7L1-F1
#
_cell.length_a   1.000
_cell.length_b   1.000
_cell.length_c   1.000
_cell.angle_alpha   90.00
_cell.angle_beta   90.00
_cell.angle_gamma   90.00
#
_symmetry.space_group_name_H-M   'P 1'
#
loop_
_entity.id
_entity.type
_entity.pdbx_description
1 polymer ?
#
loop_
_entity_poly.entity_id
_entity_poly.type
_entity_poly.pdbx_seq_one_letter_code
_entity_poly.pdbx_strand_id
1 'polypeptide(L)'
;SLGALSAALKKLDKKEMAQIQPLFISVDPERDNVKKLQEYSHYFHPKMIGATGKLAYLQALAKRYGAYFRKAPVENSTLGYAVDHSSTIYVVGKDGKLVDMIQHGGSPKRILEHIRAVLKEAP
;
A
#
# COMPACT_ATOMS: atom_id res chain seq x y z
N SER A 1 -6.74 6.02 3.60
CA SER A 1 -7.15 4.72 4.17
C SER A 1 -7.38 3.70 3.05
N LEU A 2 -7.34 2.40 3.33
CA LEU A 2 -7.58 1.35 2.32
C LEU A 2 -8.99 1.41 1.71
N GLY A 3 -10.01 1.75 2.51
CA GLY A 3 -11.37 1.97 2.00
C GLY A 3 -11.44 3.12 1.00
N ALA A 4 -10.73 4.22 1.24
CA ALA A 4 -10.69 5.34 0.31
C ALA A 4 -9.96 4.99 -0.99
N LEU A 5 -8.85 4.24 -0.90
CA LEU A 5 -8.14 3.71 -2.07
C LEU A 5 -9.05 2.76 -2.87
N SER A 6 -9.74 1.83 -2.22
CA SER A 6 -10.72 0.93 -2.87
C SER A 6 -11.78 1.71 -3.63
N ALA A 7 -12.38 2.73 -3.01
CA ALA A 7 -13.38 3.58 -3.63
C ALA A 7 -12.83 4.38 -4.83
N ALA A 8 -11.57 4.79 -4.80
CA ALA A 8 -10.90 5.43 -5.93
C ALA A 8 -10.64 4.45 -7.07
N LEU A 9 -10.10 3.26 -6.78
CA LEU A 9 -9.81 2.22 -7.77
C LEU A 9 -11.07 1.78 -8.53
N LYS A 10 -12.22 1.69 -7.84
CA LYS A 10 -13.52 1.36 -8.46
C LYS A 10 -14.03 2.40 -9.47
N LYS A 11 -13.47 3.62 -9.47
CA LYS A 11 -13.83 4.70 -10.40
C LYS A 11 -12.95 4.76 -11.64
N LEU A 12 -11.88 3.96 -11.69
CA LEU A 12 -11.01 3.87 -12.85
C LEU A 12 -11.70 3.07 -13.95
N ASP A 13 -11.56 3.50 -15.19
CA ASP A 13 -12.01 2.70 -16.32
C ASP A 13 -11.08 1.52 -16.60
N LYS A 14 -11.46 0.65 -17.54
CA LYS A 14 -10.67 -0.55 -17.87
C LYS A 14 -9.26 -0.22 -18.37
N LYS A 15 -9.07 0.87 -19.11
CA LYS A 15 -7.77 1.29 -19.66
C LYS A 15 -6.88 1.85 -18.55
N GLU A 16 -7.44 2.68 -17.68
CA GLU A 16 -6.74 3.21 -16.50
C GLU A 16 -6.31 2.07 -15.57
N MET A 17 -7.24 1.18 -15.22
CA MET A 17 -6.97 0.06 -14.32
C MET A 17 -5.98 -0.96 -14.91
N ALA A 18 -5.90 -1.10 -16.23
CA ALA A 18 -4.92 -1.97 -16.89
C ALA A 18 -3.47 -1.53 -16.63
N GLN A 19 -3.24 -0.23 -16.44
CA GLN A 19 -1.92 0.35 -16.23
C GLN A 19 -1.46 0.33 -14.77
N ILE A 20 -2.34 -0.05 -13.85
CA ILE A 20 -2.10 0.02 -12.41
C ILE A 20 -2.11 -1.38 -11.79
N GLN A 21 -1.16 -1.60 -10.88
CA GLN A 21 -1.11 -2.77 -10.01
C GLN A 21 -1.17 -2.32 -8.55
N PRO A 22 -2.34 -2.37 -7.89
CA PRO A 22 -2.44 -2.07 -6.47
C PRO A 22 -1.70 -3.14 -5.66
N LEU A 23 -0.90 -2.72 -4.69
CA LEU A 23 -0.14 -3.59 -3.80
C LEU A 23 -0.49 -3.27 -2.35
N PHE A 24 -0.68 -4.30 -1.54
CA PHE A 24 -0.76 -4.22 -0.10
C PHE A 24 0.42 -4.99 0.49
N ILE A 25 1.39 -4.27 1.04
CA ILE A 25 2.62 -4.86 1.59
C ILE A 25 2.54 -4.80 3.11
N SER A 26 2.45 -5.96 3.76
CA SER A 26 2.60 -6.05 5.21
C SER A 26 4.06 -5.87 5.60
N VAL A 27 4.26 -5.11 6.68
CA VAL A 27 5.55 -4.89 7.33
C VAL A 27 5.80 -5.84 8.49
N ASP A 28 4.91 -6.82 8.71
CA ASP A 28 4.95 -7.73 9.85
C ASP A 28 4.88 -9.22 9.44
N PRO A 29 6.00 -9.76 8.93
CA PRO A 29 6.05 -11.12 8.40
C PRO A 29 5.90 -12.23 9.46
N GLU A 30 5.95 -11.91 10.76
CA GLU A 30 5.77 -12.90 11.83
C GLU A 30 4.30 -13.24 12.06
N ARG A 31 3.39 -12.28 11.85
CA ARG A 31 1.94 -12.47 12.02
C ARG A 31 1.22 -12.67 10.68
N ASP A 32 1.73 -12.03 9.64
CA ASP A 32 1.07 -11.99 8.35
C ASP A 32 1.70 -12.97 7.36
N ASN A 33 0.89 -13.87 6.82
CA ASN A 33 1.29 -14.75 5.73
C ASN A 33 0.64 -14.34 4.41
N VAL A 34 1.28 -14.72 3.30
CA VAL A 34 0.87 -14.33 1.95
C VAL A 34 -0.58 -14.72 1.63
N LYS A 35 -1.03 -15.91 2.08
CA LYS A 35 -2.41 -16.36 1.81
C LYS A 35 -3.44 -15.43 2.46
N LYS A 36 -3.29 -15.13 3.75
CA LYS A 36 -4.17 -14.21 4.47
C LYS A 36 -4.10 -12.80 3.91
N LEU A 37 -2.91 -12.34 3.53
CA LEU A 37 -2.74 -11.01 2.93
C LEU A 37 -3.44 -10.90 1.58
N GLN A 38 -3.43 -11.96 0.77
CA GLN A 38 -4.13 -12.00 -0.50
C GLN A 38 -5.65 -11.97 -0.30
N GLU A 39 -6.18 -12.75 0.65
CA GLU A 39 -7.59 -12.69 1.03
C GLU A 39 -7.97 -11.29 1.51
N TYR A 40 -7.14 -10.71 2.38
CA TYR A 40 -7.34 -9.37 2.93
C TYR A 40 -7.35 -8.29 1.85
N SER A 41 -6.37 -8.29 0.93
CA SER A 41 -6.25 -7.30 -0.14
C SER A 41 -7.41 -7.37 -1.13
N HIS A 42 -7.91 -8.58 -1.41
CA HIS A 42 -9.04 -8.80 -2.32
C HIS A 42 -10.37 -8.23 -1.82
N TYR A 43 -10.57 -8.08 -0.51
CA TYR A 43 -11.75 -7.35 0.01
C TYR A 43 -11.78 -5.90 -0.46
N PHE A 44 -10.62 -5.28 -0.72
CA PHE A 44 -10.53 -3.91 -1.18
C PHE A 44 -10.55 -3.79 -2.70
N HIS A 45 -9.89 -4.69 -3.42
CA HIS A 45 -9.98 -4.75 -4.87
C HIS A 45 -9.49 -6.11 -5.40
N PRO A 46 -10.18 -6.76 -6.35
CA PRO A 46 -9.79 -8.09 -6.85
C PRO A 46 -8.44 -8.10 -7.58
N LYS A 47 -7.98 -6.95 -8.06
CA LYS A 47 -6.65 -6.80 -8.70
C LYS A 47 -5.52 -6.50 -7.69
N MET A 48 -5.82 -6.32 -6.40
CA MET A 48 -4.83 -5.94 -5.40
C MET A 48 -4.04 -7.15 -4.90
N ILE A 49 -2.71 -7.10 -4.99
CA ILE A 49 -1.84 -8.18 -4.53
C ILE A 49 -1.45 -7.93 -3.07
N GLY A 50 -1.66 -8.93 -2.22
CA GLY A 50 -1.18 -8.95 -0.85
C GLY A 50 0.22 -9.56 -0.79
N ALA A 51 1.18 -8.86 -0.20
CA ALA A 51 2.56 -9.30 -0.15
C ALA A 51 3.20 -9.02 1.22
N THR A 52 4.20 -9.82 1.55
CA THR A 52 5.12 -9.61 2.67
C THR A 52 6.46 -10.23 2.29
N GLY A 53 7.48 -10.13 3.15
CA GLY A 53 8.79 -10.68 2.85
C GLY A 53 9.70 -10.75 4.08
N LYS A 54 10.95 -11.13 3.84
CA LYS A 54 11.98 -11.11 4.88
C LYS A 54 12.15 -9.68 5.41
N LEU A 55 12.32 -9.53 6.72
CA LEU A 55 12.43 -8.22 7.39
C LEU A 55 13.46 -7.31 6.73
N ALA A 56 14.63 -7.84 6.34
CA ALA A 56 15.68 -7.08 5.65
C ALA A 56 15.21 -6.47 4.32
N TYR A 57 14.38 -7.19 3.55
CA TYR A 57 13.82 -6.67 2.29
C TYR A 57 12.76 -5.61 2.54
N LEU A 58 11.94 -5.78 3.58
CA LEU A 58 10.94 -4.79 3.98
C LEU A 58 11.60 -3.50 4.47
N GLN A 59 12.68 -3.60 5.25
CA GLN A 59 13.47 -2.45 5.69
C GLN A 59 14.13 -1.72 4.51
N ALA A 60 14.73 -2.46 3.56
CA ALA A 60 15.31 -1.87 2.36
C ALA A 60 14.24 -1.17 1.50
N LEU A 61 13.06 -1.78 1.34
CA LEU A 61 11.93 -1.19 0.61
C LEU A 61 11.41 0.08 1.28
N ALA A 62 11.22 0.04 2.61
CA ALA A 62 10.78 1.19 3.37
C ALA A 62 11.78 2.35 3.24
N LYS A 63 13.08 2.07 3.39
CA LYS A 63 14.14 3.06 3.18
C LYS A 63 14.13 3.63 1.75
N ARG A 64 13.95 2.80 0.72
CA ARG A 64 13.94 3.22 -0.70
C ARG A 64 12.84 4.26 -0.98
N TYR A 65 11.68 4.13 -0.36
CA TYR A 65 10.53 5.00 -0.60
C TYR A 65 10.27 6.00 0.53
N GLY A 66 11.17 6.09 1.51
CA GLY A 66 11.00 6.98 2.67
C GLY A 66 9.86 6.58 3.62
N ALA A 67 9.41 5.32 3.55
CA ALA A 67 8.45 4.78 4.50
C ALA A 67 9.14 4.39 5.81
N TYR A 68 8.34 4.30 6.86
CA TYR A 68 8.79 3.93 8.20
C TYR A 68 7.88 2.84 8.76
N PHE A 69 8.48 1.91 9.49
CA PHE A 69 7.76 1.01 10.38
C PHE A 69 8.66 0.59 11.55
N ARG A 70 8.04 0.31 12.70
CA ARG A 70 8.71 -0.32 13.84
C ARG A 70 7.74 -1.19 14.63
N LYS A 71 8.27 -2.20 15.33
CA LYS A 71 7.51 -2.86 16.40
C LYS A 71 7.56 -1.99 17.65
N ALA A 72 6.40 -1.73 18.22
CA ALA A 72 6.24 -1.01 19.48
C ALA A 72 5.73 -2.01 20.53
N PRO A 73 6.53 -2.37 21.54
CA PRO A 73 6.06 -3.22 22.63
C PRO A 73 4.81 -2.63 23.30
N VAL A 74 3.84 -3.48 23.63
CA VAL A 74 2.61 -3.08 24.31
C VAL A 74 2.42 -4.00 25.50
N GLU A 75 2.54 -3.44 26.71
CA GLU A 75 2.24 -4.16 27.94
C GLU A 75 0.78 -4.60 27.97
N ASN A 76 0.52 -5.79 28.51
CA ASN A 76 -0.83 -6.39 28.61
C ASN A 76 -1.53 -6.66 27.27
N SER A 77 -0.80 -6.73 26.16
CA SER A 77 -1.32 -7.21 24.87
C SER A 77 -1.08 -8.70 24.69
N THR A 78 -2.09 -9.46 24.25
CA THR A 78 -1.96 -10.88 23.87
C THR A 78 -0.86 -11.10 22.81
N LEU A 79 -0.61 -10.10 21.96
CA LEU A 79 0.41 -10.15 20.92
C LEU A 79 1.76 -9.58 21.36
N GLY A 80 1.84 -8.93 22.54
CA GLY A 80 3.06 -8.32 23.07
C GLY A 80 3.55 -7.05 22.36
N TYR A 81 3.04 -6.75 21.15
CA TYR A 81 3.43 -5.55 20.41
C TYR A 81 2.36 -5.07 19.41
N ALA A 82 2.43 -3.77 19.14
CA ALA A 82 1.83 -3.11 17.97
C ALA A 82 2.91 -2.85 16.92
N VAL A 83 2.48 -2.53 15.69
CA VAL A 83 3.39 -2.10 14.63
C VAL A 83 3.04 -0.68 14.26
N ASP A 84 3.93 0.26 14.58
CA ASP A 84 3.83 1.62 14.07
C ASP A 84 4.26 1.59 12.60
N HIS A 85 3.52 2.27 11.73
CA HIS A 85 3.87 2.37 10.31
C HIS A 85 3.42 3.70 9.70
N SER A 86 4.09 4.11 8.62
CA SER A 86 3.62 5.21 7.78
C SER A 86 2.23 4.91 7.23
N SER A 87 1.37 5.93 7.17
CA SER A 87 -0.01 5.81 6.68
C SER A 87 -0.21 6.33 5.25
N THR A 88 0.89 6.59 4.55
CA THR A 88 0.98 7.16 3.20
C THR A 88 0.77 6.10 2.12
N ILE A 89 0.09 6.46 1.04
CA ILE A 89 0.03 5.64 -0.19
C ILE A 89 1.14 6.14 -1.12
N TYR A 90 1.98 5.21 -1.59
CA TYR A 90 3.09 5.50 -2.48
C TYR A 90 2.72 5.14 -3.91
N VAL A 91 2.94 6.06 -4.85
CA VAL A 91 2.76 5.81 -6.28
C VAL A 91 4.14 5.61 -6.88
N VAL A 92 4.38 4.40 -7.40
CA VAL A 92 5.67 3.98 -7.95
C VAL A 92 5.52 3.78 -9.45
N GLY A 93 6.43 4.37 -10.22
CA GLY A 93 6.48 4.25 -11.68
C GLY A 93 6.93 2.86 -12.14
N LYS A 94 6.75 2.56 -13.43
CA LYS A 94 7.18 1.27 -14.03
C LYS A 94 8.69 1.05 -13.95
N ASP A 95 9.48 2.12 -13.82
CA ASP A 95 10.93 2.09 -13.60
C ASP A 95 11.32 1.85 -12.12
N GLY A 96 10.33 1.70 -11.24
CA GLY A 96 10.53 1.48 -9.81
C GLY A 96 10.91 2.74 -9.04
N LYS A 97 10.75 3.94 -9.61
CA LYS A 97 10.96 5.21 -8.90
C LYS A 97 9.67 5.68 -8.24
N LEU A 98 9.80 6.37 -7.11
CA LEU A 98 8.69 7.05 -6.48
C LEU A 98 8.27 8.23 -7.36
N VAL A 99 7.00 8.27 -7.76
CA VAL A 99 6.44 9.33 -8.59
C VAL A 99 5.62 10.30 -7.73
N ASP A 100 4.86 9.77 -6.78
CA ASP A 100 3.97 10.59 -5.94
C ASP A 100 3.68 9.93 -4.58
N MET A 101 3.22 10.73 -3.62
CA MET A 101 2.84 10.31 -2.28
C MET A 101 1.51 10.93 -1.88
N ILE A 102 0.54 10.09 -1.52
CA ILE A 102 -0.77 10.52 -1.08
C ILE A 102 -0.87 10.32 0.43
N GLN A 103 -0.90 11.43 1.17
CA GLN A 103 -0.98 11.43 2.62
C GLN A 103 -2.28 10.78 3.13
N HIS A 104 -2.20 10.22 4.33
CA HIS A 104 -3.38 9.67 5.00
C HIS A 104 -4.49 10.72 5.16
N GLY A 105 -5.74 10.27 5.21
CA GLY A 105 -6.90 11.16 5.29
C GLY A 105 -7.34 11.76 3.95
N GLY A 106 -6.65 11.47 2.85
CA GLY A 106 -7.11 11.84 1.51
C GLY A 106 -8.48 11.20 1.16
N SER A 107 -9.38 12.01 0.60
CA SER A 107 -10.67 11.53 0.09
C SER A 107 -10.48 10.61 -1.12
N PRO A 108 -11.44 9.70 -1.43
CA PRO A 108 -11.38 8.89 -2.65
C PRO A 108 -11.21 9.71 -3.92
N LYS A 109 -11.82 10.91 -3.97
CA LYS A 109 -11.69 11.84 -5.09
C LYS A 109 -10.24 12.30 -5.26
N ARG A 110 -9.59 12.72 -4.17
CA ARG A 110 -8.19 13.15 -4.21
C ARG A 110 -7.27 12.01 -4.65
N ILE A 111 -7.45 10.80 -4.11
CA ILE A 111 -6.65 9.64 -4.54
C ILE A 111 -6.81 9.39 -6.05
N LEU A 112 -8.03 9.45 -6.57
CA LEU A 112 -8.32 9.28 -7.99
C LEU A 112 -7.65 10.36 -8.86
N GLU A 113 -7.66 11.62 -8.41
CA GLU A 113 -7.02 12.73 -9.12
C GLU A 113 -5.50 12.53 -9.22
N HIS A 114 -4.84 12.17 -8.11
CA HIS A 114 -3.41 11.86 -8.09
C HIS A 114 -3.07 10.68 -9.02
N ILE A 115 -3.86 9.60 -8.99
CA ILE A 115 -3.67 8.45 -9.89
C ILE A 115 -3.75 8.89 -11.36
N ARG A 116 -4.76 9.68 -11.73
CA ARG A 116 -4.95 10.15 -13.11
C ARG A 116 -3.88 11.13 -13.56
N ALA A 117 -3.37 11.96 -12.66
CA ALA A 117 -2.25 12.84 -12.97
C ALA A 117 -1.01 12.00 -13.35
N VAL A 118 -0.67 11.00 -12.55
CA VAL A 118 0.45 10.10 -12.82
C VAL A 118 0.25 9.32 -14.12
N LEU A 119 -0.96 8.84 -14.42
CA LEU A 119 -1.24 8.12 -15.67
C LEU A 119 -1.11 9.00 -16.93
N LYS A 120 -1.28 10.32 -16.82
CA LYS A 120 -1.11 11.25 -17.95
C LYS A 120 0.35 11.61 -18.21
N GLU A 121 1.16 11.65 -17.15
CA GLU A 121 2.59 11.98 -17.20
C GLU A 121 3.48 10.77 -17.44
N ALA A 122 2.94 9.56 -17.26
CA ALA A 122 3.64 8.32 -17.56
C ALA A 122 3.88 8.21 -19.08
N PRO A 123 5.15 8.08 -19.54
CA PRO A 123 5.46 7.89 -20.95
C PRO A 123 4.97 6.53 -21.49
#